data_AF-A0A659XXX4-F1
#
_entry.id   AF-A0A659XXX4-F1
#
_cell.length_a   1.000
_cell.length_b   1.000
_cell.length_c   1.000
_cell.angle_alpha   90.00
_cell.angle_beta   90.00
_cell.angle_gamma   90.00
#
_symmetry.space_group_name_H-M   'P 1'
#
loop_
_entity.id
_entity.type
_entity.pdbx_description
1 polymer ?
#
loop_
_entity_poly.entity_id
_entity_poly.type
_entity_poly.pdbx_seq_one_letter_code
_entity_poly.pdbx_strand_id
1 'polypeptide(L)'
;VVSAHAFVLRDNVERTGFDWNTFGAQAISETLAATEGLVLERSIQTELYRIDRFRRLSPDGVATDPVIDHVPIHAPIGVGV
;
A
#
# COMPACT_ATOMS: atom_id res chain seq x y z
N VAL A 1 -8.73 -6.58 13.20
CA VAL A 1 -7.51 -5.76 13.15
C VAL A 1 -7.38 -5.27 11.72
N VAL A 2 -7.42 -3.95 11.52
CA VAL A 2 -7.24 -3.29 10.21
C VAL A 2 -5.88 -2.61 10.30
N SER A 3 -5.01 -2.89 9.33
CA SER A 3 -3.71 -2.23 9.21
C SER A 3 -3.71 -1.41 7.91
N ALA A 4 -3.14 -0.22 7.95
CA ALA A 4 -3.07 0.72 6.83
C ALA A 4 -1.63 1.29 6.78
N HIS A 5 -0.97 1.17 5.63
CA HIS A 5 0.42 1.60 5.44
C HIS A 5 0.52 2.52 4.24
N ALA A 6 1.15 3.69 4.40
CA ALA A 6 1.42 4.60 3.29
C ALA A 6 2.72 4.17 2.56
N PHE A 7 2.61 3.89 1.26
CA PHE A 7 3.72 3.54 0.37
C PHE A 7 4.04 4.72 -0.53
N VAL A 8 5.12 5.48 -0.33
CA VAL A 8 5.32 6.72 -1.09
C VAL A 8 5.74 6.43 -2.56
N LEU A 9 4.86 6.72 -3.52
CA LEU A 9 5.02 6.40 -4.96
C LEU A 9 6.03 7.30 -5.70
N ARG A 10 6.42 8.45 -5.12
CA ARG A 10 7.42 9.35 -5.75
C ARG A 10 8.88 8.94 -5.57
N ASP A 11 9.17 7.94 -4.74
CA ASP A 11 10.54 7.46 -4.50
C ASP A 11 10.93 6.29 -5.42
N ASN A 12 10.51 6.33 -6.69
CA ASN A 12 11.23 5.59 -7.71
C ASN A 12 11.11 6.21 -9.11
N VAL A 13 12.20 6.81 -9.63
CA VAL A 13 12.34 7.10 -11.07
C VAL A 13 13.24 6.08 -11.82
N GLU A 14 13.95 5.22 -11.06
CA GLU A 14 14.38 3.83 -11.32
C GLU A 14 15.13 3.29 -10.07
N ARG A 15 15.50 4.18 -9.11
CA ARG A 15 15.50 4.05 -7.62
C ARG A 15 16.05 5.36 -7.02
N THR A 16 15.73 5.74 -5.77
CA THR A 16 16.41 6.86 -5.08
C THR A 16 16.70 6.64 -3.59
N GLY A 17 17.89 7.11 -3.17
CA GLY A 17 18.18 7.67 -1.85
C GLY A 17 18.76 6.73 -0.80
N PHE A 18 17.97 5.77 -0.33
CA PHE A 18 18.39 4.88 0.75
C PHE A 18 17.99 3.45 0.39
N ASP A 19 19.01 2.64 0.13
CA ASP A 19 18.89 1.23 -0.23
C ASP A 19 18.45 0.39 0.98
N TRP A 20 17.21 0.60 1.43
CA TRP A 20 16.56 -0.19 2.48
C TRP A 20 15.75 -1.35 1.86
N ASN A 21 16.30 -2.04 0.86
CA ASN A 21 15.62 -3.06 0.04
C ASN A 21 15.08 -4.29 0.80
N THR A 22 15.09 -4.29 2.13
CA THR A 22 14.54 -5.38 2.95
C THR A 22 13.52 -4.88 3.98
N PHE A 23 13.36 -3.55 4.14
CA PHE A 23 12.54 -2.97 5.21
C PHE A 23 11.72 -1.79 4.70
N GLY A 24 10.41 -1.80 4.93
CA GLY A 24 9.53 -0.71 4.54
C GLY A 24 8.19 -1.18 4.00
N ALA A 25 7.42 -0.26 3.43
CA ALA A 25 6.04 -0.52 3.00
C ALA A 25 5.92 -1.63 1.94
N GLN A 26 6.92 -1.78 1.04
CA GLN A 26 6.95 -2.90 0.09
C GLN A 26 7.08 -4.25 0.80
N ALA A 27 8.10 -4.42 1.65
CA ALA A 27 8.33 -5.66 2.39
C ALA A 27 7.15 -6.03 3.29
N ILE A 28 6.51 -5.03 3.93
CA ILE A 28 5.29 -5.22 4.72
C ILE A 28 4.15 -5.71 3.81
N SER A 29 3.93 -5.07 2.67
CA SER A 29 2.88 -5.46 1.73
C SER A 29 3.08 -6.87 1.19
N GLU A 30 4.31 -7.23 0.82
CA GLU A 30 4.67 -8.56 0.32
C GLU A 30 4.48 -9.62 1.42
N THR A 31 4.93 -9.33 2.64
CA THR A 31 4.75 -10.22 3.80
C THR A 31 3.27 -10.46 4.08
N LEU A 32 2.45 -9.40 4.10
CA LEU A 32 1.02 -9.52 4.34
C LEU A 32 0.29 -10.26 3.21
N ALA A 33 0.71 -10.07 1.96
CA ALA A 33 0.16 -10.79 0.81
C ALA A 33 0.55 -12.28 0.80
N ALA A 34 1.74 -12.63 1.29
CA ALA A 34 2.21 -14.01 1.41
C ALA A 34 1.68 -14.73 2.67
N THR A 35 1.09 -14.01 3.62
CA THR A 35 0.58 -14.59 4.87
C THR A 35 -0.72 -15.34 4.63
N GLU A 36 -0.74 -16.63 4.93
CA GLU A 36 -1.93 -17.48 4.81
C GLU A 36 -3.11 -16.90 5.60
N GLY A 37 -4.29 -16.90 4.96
CA GLY A 37 -5.52 -16.38 5.56
C GLY A 37 -5.61 -14.85 5.60
N LEU A 38 -4.65 -14.10 5.06
CA LEU A 38 -4.81 -12.68 4.77
C LEU A 38 -5.07 -12.46 3.28
N VAL A 39 -6.00 -11.55 2.97
CA VAL A 39 -6.31 -11.12 1.61
C VAL A 39 -6.31 -9.60 1.54
N LEU A 40 -5.78 -9.05 0.45
CA LEU A 40 -5.94 -7.63 0.16
C LEU A 40 -7.41 -7.37 -0.18
N GLU A 41 -8.08 -6.55 0.63
CA GLU A 41 -9.48 -6.21 0.44
C GLU A 41 -9.64 -4.92 -0.36
N ARG A 42 -8.81 -3.91 -0.05
CA ARG A 42 -8.85 -2.62 -0.71
C ARG A 42 -7.48 -1.96 -0.73
N SER A 43 -7.20 -1.23 -1.80
CA SER A 43 -6.05 -0.35 -1.93
C SER A 43 -6.50 1.04 -2.40
N ILE A 44 -6.02 2.09 -1.75
CA ILE A 44 -6.14 3.48 -2.23
C ILE A 44 -4.79 3.89 -2.77
N GLN A 45 -4.73 4.38 -4.00
CA GLN A 45 -3.49 4.76 -4.67
C GLN A 45 -3.57 6.20 -5.14
N THR A 46 -2.53 6.96 -4.86
CA THR A 46 -2.36 8.36 -5.28
C THR A 46 -1.05 8.52 -6.05
N GLU A 47 -0.69 9.71 -6.50
CA GLU A 47 0.60 9.93 -7.19
C GLU A 47 1.79 9.81 -6.23
N LEU A 48 1.56 10.02 -4.93
CA LEU A 48 2.62 10.01 -3.93
C LEU A 48 2.47 8.90 -2.93
N TYR A 49 1.35 8.22 -2.77
CA TYR A 49 1.28 7.08 -1.87
C TYR A 49 0.20 6.05 -2.16
N ARG A 50 0.41 4.79 -1.72
CA ARG A 50 -0.60 3.72 -1.65
C ARG A 50 -0.93 3.35 -0.22
N ILE A 51 -2.20 3.03 0.07
CA ILE A 51 -2.68 2.50 1.36
C ILE A 51 -3.38 1.18 1.13
N ASP A 52 -2.82 0.10 1.68
CA ASP A 52 -3.38 -1.25 1.57
C ASP A 52 -4.12 -1.66 2.84
N ARG A 53 -5.32 -2.21 2.66
CA ARG A 53 -6.15 -2.81 3.70
C ARG A 53 -6.25 -4.32 3.48
N PHE A 54 -5.63 -5.08 4.38
CA PHE A 54 -5.75 -6.53 4.42
C PHE A 54 -6.86 -6.96 5.38
N ARG A 55 -7.65 -7.95 4.95
CA ARG A 55 -8.66 -8.62 5.77
C ARG A 55 -8.25 -10.07 5.99
N ARG A 56 -8.50 -10.58 7.19
CA ARG A 56 -8.37 -12.02 7.47
C ARG A 56 -9.60 -12.77 6.95
N LEU A 57 -9.37 -13.84 6.21
CA LEU A 57 -10.42 -14.77 5.81
C LEU A 57 -10.88 -15.58 7.02
N SER A 58 -12.19 -15.75 7.13
CA SER A 58 -12.75 -16.84 7.94
C SER A 58 -12.39 -18.19 7.31
N PRO A 59 -12.43 -19.31 8.05
CA PRO A 59 -12.14 -20.64 7.51
C PRO A 59 -12.93 -20.97 6.23
N ASP A 60 -14.20 -20.54 6.17
CA ASP A 60 -15.08 -20.74 5.01
C ASP A 60 -15.15 -19.51 4.08
N GLY A 61 -14.31 -18.51 4.35
CA GLY A 61 -14.32 -17.24 3.64
C GLY A 61 -13.65 -17.35 2.28
N VAL A 62 -14.34 -16.94 1.23
CA VAL A 62 -13.77 -16.86 -0.12
C VAL A 62 -13.04 -15.52 -0.29
N ALA A 63 -11.83 -15.57 -0.88
CA ALA A 63 -11.12 -14.38 -1.30
C ALA A 63 -11.89 -13.69 -2.44
N THR A 64 -12.09 -12.39 -2.32
CA THR A 64 -12.64 -11.56 -3.40
C THR A 64 -11.52 -10.78 -4.04
N ASP A 65 -11.72 -10.38 -5.30
CA ASP A 65 -10.78 -9.47 -5.95
C ASP A 65 -10.65 -8.16 -5.15
N PRO A 66 -9.44 -7.60 -5.01
CA PRO A 66 -9.22 -6.37 -4.27
C PRO A 66 -9.85 -5.18 -5.00
N VAL A 67 -10.47 -4.28 -4.24
CA VAL A 67 -10.93 -3.00 -4.79
C VAL A 67 -9.76 -2.02 -4.83
N ILE A 68 -9.43 -1.49 -6.01
CA ILE A 68 -8.35 -0.52 -6.18
C ILE A 68 -8.94 0.84 -6.55
N ASP A 69 -8.81 1.81 -5.66
CA ASP A 69 -9.29 3.18 -5.83
C ASP A 69 -8.10 4.11 -6.16
N HIS A 70 -8.08 4.68 -7.36
CA HIS A 70 -7.11 5.70 -7.73
C HIS A 70 -7.65 7.10 -7.41
N VAL A 71 -6.98 7.82 -6.52
CA VAL A 71 -7.41 9.13 -6.03
C VAL A 71 -6.28 10.15 -6.22
N PRO A 72 -6.53 11.28 -6.90
CA PRO A 72 -5.50 12.30 -7.06
C PRO A 72 -5.22 13.04 -5.75
N ILE A 73 -3.99 13.53 -5.59
CA ILE A 73 -3.64 14.40 -4.46
C ILE A 73 -4.15 15.81 -4.71
N HIS A 74 -5.08 16.24 -3.86
CA HIS A 74 -5.61 17.61 -3.87
C HIS A 74 -4.92 18.54 -2.86
N ALA A 75 -3.86 18.08 -2.18
CA ALA A 75 -3.16 18.90 -1.22
C ALA A 75 -2.52 20.11 -1.93
N PRO A 76 -2.70 21.34 -1.42
CA PRO A 76 -2.09 22.52 -2.02
C PRO A 76 -0.57 22.41 -1.93
N ILE A 77 0.12 22.51 -3.07
CA ILE A 77 1.59 22.60 -3.09
C ILE A 77 1.95 24.02 -2.66
N GLY A 78 2.33 24.19 -1.40
CA GLY A 78 2.97 25.41 -0.94
C GLY A 78 4.34 25.52 -1.60
N VAL A 79 4.45 26.35 -2.64
CA VAL A 79 5.76 26.74 -3.17
C VAL A 79 6.38 27.67 -2.13
N GLY A 80 7.25 27.13 -1.28
CA GLY A 80 8.01 27.91 -0.31
C GLY A 80 8.90 28.91 -1.04
N VAL A 81 8.72 30.20 -0.75
CA VAL A 81 9.63 31.29 -1.12
C VAL A 81 10.77 31.41 -0.13
#